data_AF-A0A529HUT8-F1
#
_entry.id   AF-A0A529HUT8-F1
#
_cell.length_a   1.000
_cell.length_b   1.000
_cell.length_c   1.000
_cell.angle_alpha   90.00
_cell.angle_beta   90.00
_cell.angle_gamma   90.00
#
_symmetry.space_group_name_H-M   'P 1'
#
loop_
_entity.id
_entity.type
_entity.pdbx_description
1 polymer ?
#
loop_
_entity_poly.entity_id
_entity_poly.type
_entity_poly.pdbx_seq_one_letter_code
_entity_poly.pdbx_strand_id
1 'polypeptide(L)' 'VYDVAYLGDMTVYHIKLDDGQMVRASALNAARVSDDPLTWNDRAWVSFRPDAGVVLTR' A
#
# COMPACT_ATOMS: atom_id res chain seq x y z
N VAL A 1 1.18 -7.72 -4.65
CA VAL A 1 1.90 -6.45 -4.82
C VAL A 1 2.35 -6.40 -6.26
N TYR A 2 1.99 -5.34 -6.97
CA TYR A 2 2.30 -5.17 -8.39
C TYR A 2 3.57 -4.35 -8.60
N ASP A 3 3.76 -3.29 -7.80
CA ASP A 3 4.91 -2.40 -7.87
C ASP A 3 5.26 -1.85 -6.48
N VAL A 4 6.54 -1.52 -6.28
CA VAL A 4 7.10 -0.95 -5.04
C VAL A 4 7.98 0.23 -5.39
N ALA A 5 7.59 1.43 -4.94
CA ALA A 5 8.37 2.65 -5.12
C ALA A 5 8.94 3.12 -3.77
N TYR A 6 10.26 3.30 -3.70
CA TYR A 6 10.95 3.79 -2.51
C TYR A 6 11.27 5.28 -2.65
N LEU A 7 10.78 6.11 -1.72
CA LEU A 7 10.91 7.56 -1.75
C LEU A 7 11.81 8.10 -0.62
N GLY A 8 12.65 7.26 -0.02
CA GLY A 8 13.52 7.65 1.08
C GLY A 8 12.81 7.59 2.43
N ASP A 9 11.89 8.53 2.68
CA ASP A 9 11.12 8.61 3.93
C ASP A 9 9.90 7.66 3.97
N MET A 10 9.43 7.21 2.80
CA MET A 10 8.32 6.28 2.67
C MET A 10 8.52 5.28 1.54
N THR A 11 7.77 4.19 1.62
CA THR A 11 7.61 3.21 0.56
C THR A 11 6.15 3.21 0.11
N VAL A 12 5.92 3.29 -1.20
CA VAL A 12 4.60 3.22 -1.82
C VAL A 12 4.42 1.86 -2.47
N TYR A 13 3.38 1.14 -2.07
CA TYR A 13 2.96 -0.13 -2.65
C TYR A 13 1.81 0.10 -3.62
N HIS A 14 1.98 -0.37 -4.86
CA HIS A 14 0.88 -0.52 -5.80
C HIS A 14 0.34 -1.95 -5.71
N ILE A 15 -0.94 -2.06 -5.37
CA ILE A 15 -1.61 -3.34 -5.11
C ILE A 15 -2.71 -3.52 -6.16
N LYS A 16 -2.59 -4.59 -6.94
CA LYS A 16 -3.67 -5.07 -7.80
C LYS A 16 -4.61 -5.92 -6.97
N LEU A 17 -5.87 -5.52 -6.89
CA LEU A 17 -6.92 -6.36 -6.33
C LEU A 17 -7.32 -7.45 -7.33
N ASP A 18 -7.98 -8.50 -6.83
CA ASP A 18 -8.42 -9.64 -7.65
C ASP A 18 -9.39 -9.20 -8.79
N ASP A 19 -10.13 -8.11 -8.60
CA ASP A 19 -11.00 -7.50 -9.61
C ASP A 19 -10.29 -6.58 -10.61
N GLY A 20 -8.97 -6.43 -10.48
CA GLY A 20 -8.12 -5.62 -11.34
C GLY A 20 -7.96 -4.15 -10.92
N GLN A 21 -8.67 -3.68 -9.88
CA GLN A 21 -8.49 -2.32 -9.37
C GLN A 21 -7.09 -2.11 -8.81
N MET A 22 -6.57 -0.89 -8.97
CA MET A 22 -5.30 -0.46 -8.39
C MET A 22 -5.51 0.34 -7.12
N VAL A 23 -4.92 -0.14 -6.02
CA VAL A 23 -4.82 0.57 -4.75
C VAL A 23 -3.37 1.00 -4.53
N ARG A 24 -3.18 2.25 -4.08
CA ARG A 24 -1.88 2.76 -3.65
C ARG A 24 -1.89 2.91 -2.14
N ALA A 25 -0.90 2.32 -1.48
CA ALA A 25 -0.73 2.41 -0.03
C ALA A 25 0.68 2.90 0.28
N SER A 26 0.79 3.96 1.10
CA SER A 26 2.07 4.52 1.51
C SER A 26 2.38 4.13 2.95
N ALA A 27 3.59 3.65 3.21
CA ALA A 27 4.10 3.32 4.53
C ALA A 27 5.35 4.15 4.83
N LEU A 28 5.40 4.79 6.01
CA LEU A 28 6.59 5.53 6.45
C LEU A 28 7.72 4.56 6.81
N ASN A 29 8.93 4.89 6.39
CA ASN A 29 10.16 4.16 6.75
C ASN A 29 10.65 4.60 8.14
N ALA A 30 9.79 4.46 9.15
CA ALA A 30 10.03 4.95 10.51
C ALA A 30 11.09 4.15 11.28
N ALA A 31 11.37 2.92 10.85
CA ALA A 31 12.40 2.06 11.40
C ALA A 31 13.38 1.65 10.29
N ARG A 32 14.66 1.50 10.66
CA ARG A 32 15.71 1.05 9.72
C ARG A 32 15.58 -0.42 9.32
N VAL A 33 14.97 -1.23 10.18
CA VAL A 33 14.73 -2.66 9.95
C VAL A 33 13.24 -2.88 10.16
N SER A 34 12.59 -3.43 9.14
CA SER A 34 11.24 -3.96 9.23
C SER A 34 11.32 -5.47 9.08
N ASP A 35 10.69 -6.20 9.99
CA ASP A 35 10.54 -7.64 9.84
C ASP A 35 9.55 -7.92 8.71
N ASP A 36 9.96 -8.76 7.76
CA ASP A 36 9.17 -9.26 6.64
C ASP A 36 8.45 -8.18 5.79
N PRO A 37 9.20 -7.28 5.12
CA PRO A 37 8.60 -6.26 4.27
C PRO A 37 7.93 -6.91 3.06
N LEU A 38 6.74 -6.41 2.70
CA LEU A 38 6.08 -6.77 1.45
C LEU A 38 7.00 -6.50 0.26
N THR A 39 7.12 -7.49 -0.61
CA THR A 39 7.88 -7.42 -1.86
C THR A 39 7.01 -7.76 -3.06
N TRP A 40 7.62 -7.75 -4.24
CA TRP A 40 6.98 -8.03 -5.52
C TRP A 40 6.24 -9.37 -5.50
N ASN A 41 5.05 -9.39 -6.12
CA ASN A 41 4.17 -10.56 -6.23
C ASN A 41 3.56 -11.09 -4.91
N ASP A 42 3.84 -10.49 -3.76
CA ASP A 42 3.23 -10.93 -2.50
C ASP A 42 1.72 -10.73 -2.49
N ARG A 43 0.98 -11.66 -1.86
CA ARG A 43 -0.44 -11.45 -1.57
C ARG A 43 -0.57 -10.54 -0.36
N ALA A 44 -1.21 -9.40 -0.54
CA ALA A 44 -1.38 -8.39 0.50
C ALA A 44 -2.87 -8.21 0.84
N TRP A 45 -3.13 -7.82 2.08
CA TRP A 45 -4.45 -7.37 2.52
C TRP A 45 -4.45 -5.85 2.58
N VAL A 46 -5.45 -5.22 1.98
CA VAL A 46 -5.70 -3.79 2.12
C VAL A 46 -6.85 -3.60 3.09
N SER A 47 -6.64 -2.78 4.10
CA SER A 47 -7.69 -2.37 5.02
C SER A 47 -7.53 -0.89 5.36
N PHE A 48 -8.64 -0.26 5.68
CA PHE A 48 -8.69 1.10 6.18
C PHE A 48 -9.75 1.15 7.27
N ARG A 49 -9.61 2.12 8.18
CA ARG A 49 -10.60 2.28 9.25
C ARG A 49 -11.96 2.67 8.65
N PRO A 50 -13.08 2.34 9.31
CA PRO A 50 -14.41 2.70 8.83
C PRO A 50 -14.60 4.20 8.57
N ASP A 51 -13.86 5.05 9.28
CA ASP A 51 -13.90 6.52 9.20
C ASP A 51 -12.84 7.13 8.27
N ALA A 52 -12.02 6.31 7.58
CA ALA A 52 -10.95 6.79 6.70
C ALA A 52 -11.40 7.08 5.25
N GLY A 53 -12.65 6.75 4.91
CA GLY A 53 -13.19 6.95 3.57
C GLY A 53 -13.77 8.35 3.37
N VAL A 54 -13.54 8.93 2.21
CA VAL A 54 -14.24 10.13 1.73
C VAL A 54 -14.95 9.80 0.42
N VAL A 55 -16.18 10.29 0.26
CA VAL A 55 -16.94 10.11 -0.98
C VAL A 55 -16.79 11.37 -1.81
N LEU A 56 -16.21 11.22 -3.00
CA LEU A 56 -16.20 12.30 -3.98
C LEU A 56 -17.53 12.30 -4.73
N THR A 57 -18.32 13.34 -4.52
CA THR A 57 -19.52 13.65 -5.29
C THR A 57 -19.27 14.89 -6.15
N ARG A 58 -20.02 15.01 -7.24
CA ARG A 58 -19.86 15.95 -8.37
C ARG A 58 -19.35 17.35 -8.03
#